data_AF-A0AAT9RG92-F1
#
_entry.id   AF-A0AAT9RG92-F1
#
_cell.length_a   1.000
_cell.length_b   1.000
_cell.length_c   1.000
_cell.angle_alpha   90.00
_cell.angle_beta   90.00
_cell.angle_gamma   90.00
#
_symmetry.space_group_name_H-M   'P 1'
#
loop_
_entity.id
_entity.type
_entity.pdbx_description
1 polymer ?
#
loop_
_entity_poly.entity_id
_entity_poly.type
_entity_poly.pdbx_seq_one_letter_code
_entity_poly.pdbx_strand_id
1 'polypeptide(L)'
;MIVMQPVLEIYAPDGFDLWPVAEIKSFGFLPLSGELSPAEVGTAMMRIASCNDIDPDGDRPPLPAASRDSFLHGLLTSDNLFAAGGLQVTDNSTTPSWSLPWPAPPQDARPA
;
A
#
# COMPACT_ATOMS: atom_id res chain seq x y z
N MET A 1 -8.46 -20.17 -8.79
CA MET A 1 -7.00 -20.17 -8.56
C MET A 1 -6.76 -19.17 -7.45
N ILE A 2 -6.16 -19.60 -6.35
CA ILE A 2 -5.84 -18.71 -5.24
C ILE A 2 -4.49 -18.04 -5.54
N VAL A 3 -4.46 -16.71 -5.55
CA VAL A 3 -3.24 -15.89 -5.64
C VAL A 3 -3.01 -15.27 -4.28
N MET A 4 -1.76 -15.30 -3.82
CA MET A 4 -1.34 -14.67 -2.58
C MET A 4 -0.20 -13.71 -2.89
N GLN A 5 -0.33 -12.45 -2.47
CA GLN A 5 0.70 -11.44 -2.68
C GLN A 5 0.91 -10.59 -1.42
N PRO A 6 2.17 -10.29 -1.06
CA PRO A 6 2.45 -9.37 0.03
C PRO A 6 1.96 -7.97 -0.35
N VAL A 7 1.35 -7.28 0.60
CA VAL A 7 0.86 -5.90 0.44
C VAL A 7 1.38 -5.02 1.56
N LEU A 8 1.64 -3.77 1.23
CA LEU A 8 2.07 -2.72 2.15
C LEU A 8 0.93 -1.72 2.36
N GLU A 9 0.67 -1.33 3.61
CA GLU A 9 -0.25 -0.25 3.92
C GLU A 9 0.34 1.10 3.51
N ILE A 10 -0.39 1.79 2.63
CA ILE A 10 -0.03 3.10 2.11
C ILE A 10 -1.12 4.12 2.47
N TYR A 11 -0.71 5.35 2.75
CA TYR A 11 -1.60 6.50 2.90
C TYR A 11 -0.91 7.75 2.40
N ALA A 12 -1.72 8.75 2.04
CA ALA A 12 -1.25 10.03 1.51
C ALA A 12 -0.20 10.62 2.47
N PRO A 13 1.05 10.83 2.01
CA PRO A 13 2.02 11.51 2.83
C PRO A 13 1.72 13.01 2.83
N ASP A 14 1.58 13.60 4.01
CA ASP A 14 1.54 15.06 4.12
C ASP A 14 2.96 15.61 3.85
N GLY A 15 3.16 16.24 2.69
CA GLY A 15 4.34 17.05 2.40
C GLY A 15 5.68 16.30 2.25
N PHE A 16 5.67 15.02 1.89
CA PHE A 16 6.93 14.27 1.67
C PHE A 16 7.65 14.68 0.38
N ASP A 17 8.92 15.08 0.49
CA ASP A 17 9.72 15.63 -0.61
C ASP A 17 11.13 15.03 -0.74
N LEU A 18 11.47 13.98 0.01
CA LEU A 18 12.82 13.41 0.02
C LEU A 18 13.17 12.65 -1.28
N TRP A 19 12.18 12.06 -1.95
CA TRP A 19 12.31 11.38 -3.24
C TRP A 19 10.94 11.22 -3.92
N PRO A 20 10.89 10.86 -5.23
CA PRO A 20 9.64 10.65 -5.93
C PRO A 20 8.82 9.50 -5.33
N VAL A 21 7.55 9.77 -5.05
CA VAL A 21 6.57 8.79 -4.59
C VAL A 21 5.36 8.80 -5.53
N ALA A 22 4.70 7.65 -5.68
CA ALA A 22 3.44 7.56 -6.41
C ALA A 22 2.35 8.39 -5.70
N GLU A 23 1.41 8.92 -6.47
CA GLU A 23 0.25 9.65 -5.92
C GLU A 23 -0.65 8.69 -5.12
N ILE A 24 -0.89 9.00 -3.84
CA ILE A 24 -1.75 8.21 -2.96
C ILE A 24 -2.93 9.09 -2.56
N LYS A 25 -4.12 8.80 -3.11
CA LYS A 25 -5.31 9.63 -2.89
C LYS A 25 -5.98 9.37 -1.54
N SER A 26 -5.83 8.18 -0.99
CA SER A 26 -6.41 7.74 0.29
C SER A 26 -5.63 6.55 0.85
N PHE A 27 -5.96 6.13 2.07
CA PHE A 27 -5.47 4.85 2.62
C PHE A 27 -5.75 3.69 1.64
N GLY A 28 -4.79 2.78 1.51
CA GLY A 28 -4.88 1.62 0.64
C GLY A 28 -3.75 0.62 0.86
N PHE A 29 -3.68 -0.36 -0.04
CA PHE A 29 -2.68 -1.43 -0.03
C PHE A 29 -1.90 -1.44 -1.35
N LEU A 30 -0.58 -1.36 -1.27
CA LEU A 30 0.33 -1.50 -2.41
C LEU A 30 0.83 -2.95 -2.51
N PRO A 31 0.50 -3.71 -3.57
CA PRO A 31 1.07 -5.03 -3.80
C PRO A 31 2.58 -4.95 -4.03
N LEU A 32 3.35 -5.67 -3.23
CA LEU A 32 4.79 -5.78 -3.40
C LEU A 32 5.06 -6.87 -4.45
N SER A 33 5.58 -6.45 -5.59
CA SER A 33 5.92 -7.33 -6.72
C SER A 33 7.15 -6.82 -7.46
N GLY A 34 7.68 -7.62 -8.38
CA GLY A 34 8.78 -7.20 -9.27
C GLY A 34 8.37 -6.14 -10.30
N GLU A 35 7.08 -5.85 -10.44
CA GLU A 35 6.53 -4.96 -11.47
C GLU A 35 6.30 -3.52 -10.96
N LEU A 36 6.72 -3.20 -9.73
CA LEU A 36 6.58 -1.86 -9.17
C LEU A 36 7.33 -0.83 -10.02
N SER A 37 6.63 0.25 -10.36
CA SER A 37 7.26 1.41 -10.99
C SER A 37 8.25 2.10 -10.02
N PRO A 38 9.20 2.90 -10.52
CA PRO A 38 10.13 3.62 -9.65
C PRO A 38 9.45 4.50 -8.58
N ALA A 39 8.31 5.11 -8.91
CA ALA A 39 7.55 5.93 -7.98
C ALA A 39 6.86 5.07 -6.89
N GLU A 40 6.36 3.88 -7.24
CA GLU A 40 5.79 2.95 -6.27
C GLU A 40 6.86 2.32 -5.37
N VAL A 41 8.06 2.05 -5.90
CA VAL A 41 9.22 1.67 -5.08
C VAL A 41 9.56 2.80 -4.10
N GLY A 42 9.54 4.05 -4.56
CA GLY A 42 9.70 5.22 -3.70
C GLY A 42 8.65 5.29 -2.59
N THR A 43 7.38 5.05 -2.93
CA THR A 43 6.28 4.97 -1.96
C THR A 43 6.49 3.84 -0.95
N ALA A 44 6.89 2.65 -1.41
CA ALA A 44 7.15 1.51 -0.55
C ALA A 44 8.28 1.81 0.45
N MET A 45 9.40 2.36 -0.05
CA MET A 45 10.53 2.75 0.78
C MET A 45 10.16 3.85 1.79
N MET A 46 9.35 4.83 1.38
CA MET A 46 8.85 5.87 2.29
C MET A 46 8.08 5.25 3.46
N ARG A 47 7.12 4.36 3.17
CA ARG A 47 6.31 3.72 4.21
C ARG A 47 7.13 2.81 5.12
N ILE A 48 8.02 2.00 4.57
CA ILE A 48 8.90 1.13 5.35
C ILE A 48 9.82 1.96 6.24
N ALA A 49 10.46 3.00 5.71
CA ALA A 49 11.30 3.90 6.50
C ALA A 49 10.52 4.55 7.65
N SER A 50 9.34 5.11 7.37
CA SER A 50 8.48 5.72 8.41
C SER A 50 8.06 4.72 9.50
N CYS A 51 7.81 3.46 9.14
CA CYS A 51 7.50 2.41 10.13
C CYS A 51 8.67 2.07 11.05
N ASN A 52 9.92 2.32 10.62
CA ASN A 52 11.14 2.02 11.37
C ASN A 52 11.81 3.26 11.96
N ASP A 53 11.22 4.45 11.81
CA ASP A 53 11.65 5.70 12.45
C ASP A 53 11.18 5.77 13.93
N ILE A 54 11.37 4.65 14.64
CA ILE A 54 11.14 4.53 16.07
C ILE A 54 12.44 4.07 16.73
N ASP A 55 12.68 4.52 17.95
CA ASP A 55 13.79 4.07 18.79
C ASP A 55 13.22 3.39 20.04
N PRO A 56 12.86 2.10 19.96
CA PRO A 56 12.17 1.40 21.04
C PRO A 56 13.09 1.12 22.24
N ASP A 57 14.39 0.93 22.00
CA ASP A 57 15.35 0.48 23.01
C ASP A 57 16.31 1.59 23.48
N GLY A 58 16.38 2.73 22.79
CA GLY A 58 17.24 3.87 23.17
C GLY A 58 18.73 3.65 22.95
N ASP A 59 19.13 2.46 22.48
CA ASP A 59 20.51 2.07 22.18
C ASP A 59 20.94 2.43 20.74
N ARG A 60 20.11 3.19 20.03
CA ARG A 60 20.35 3.57 18.64
C ARG A 60 21.50 4.58 18.52
N PRO A 61 22.33 4.52 17.46
CA PRO A 61 23.28 5.57 17.15
C PRO A 61 22.62 6.97 17.10
N PRO A 62 23.37 8.06 17.32
CA PRO A 62 22.82 9.41 17.24
C PRO A 62 22.19 9.70 15.86
N LEU A 63 21.05 10.38 15.88
CA LEU A 63 20.32 10.73 14.65
C LEU A 63 21.16 11.66 13.75
N PRO A 64 21.31 11.35 12.45
CA PRO A 64 21.98 12.24 11.50
C PRO A 64 21.25 13.58 11.34
N ALA A 65 22.01 14.65 11.09
CA ALA A 65 21.43 16.00 10.92
C ALA A 65 20.73 16.20 9.57
N ALA A 66 21.10 15.45 8.53
CA ALA A 66 20.49 15.55 7.21
C ALA A 66 19.13 14.84 7.18
N SER A 67 18.07 15.52 6.71
CA SER A 67 16.68 15.01 6.76
C SER A 67 16.51 13.64 6.13
N ARG A 68 17.15 13.37 5.00
CA ARG A 68 17.09 12.06 4.33
C ARG A 68 17.79 10.97 5.15
N ASP A 69 18.95 11.29 5.71
CA ASP A 69 19.74 10.32 6.46
C ASP A 69 19.07 10.02 7.81
N SER A 70 18.49 11.04 8.45
CA SER A 70 17.60 10.90 9.60
C SER A 70 16.43 9.97 9.31
N PHE A 71 15.72 10.20 8.19
CA PHE A 71 14.55 9.40 7.82
C PHE A 71 14.89 7.94 7.49
N LEU A 72 16.08 7.69 6.93
CA LEU A 72 16.56 6.34 6.63
C LEU A 72 17.31 5.68 7.80
N HIS A 73 17.61 6.42 8.86
CA HIS A 73 18.34 5.93 10.02
C HIS A 73 17.65 4.70 10.61
N GLY A 74 16.32 4.76 10.68
CA GLY A 74 15.36 3.67 10.84
C GLY A 74 15.77 2.33 10.26
N LEU A 75 15.93 2.36 8.94
CA LEU A 75 16.19 1.21 8.09
C LEU A 75 17.64 0.70 8.21
N LEU A 76 18.59 1.59 8.50
CA LEU A 76 20.02 1.30 8.40
C LEU A 76 20.62 0.78 9.71
N THR A 77 19.96 1.02 10.85
CA THR A 77 20.52 0.64 12.16
C THR A 77 19.66 -0.38 12.93
N SER A 78 18.51 -0.80 12.39
CA SER A 78 17.62 -1.77 13.04
C SER A 78 17.83 -3.17 12.49
N ASP A 79 18.00 -4.15 13.38
CA ASP A 79 18.14 -5.56 12.99
C ASP A 79 16.82 -6.21 12.54
N ASN A 80 15.69 -5.75 13.11
CA ASN A 80 14.36 -6.23 12.78
C ASN A 80 13.54 -5.10 12.15
N LEU A 81 13.28 -5.23 10.85
CA LEU A 81 12.48 -4.26 10.11
C LEU A 81 10.99 -4.59 10.19
N PHE A 82 10.19 -3.57 10.42
CA PHE A 82 8.74 -3.64 10.41
C PHE A 82 8.15 -2.89 9.20
N ALA A 83 7.09 -3.45 8.63
CA ALA A 83 6.30 -2.80 7.59
C ALA A 83 4.83 -3.12 7.82
N ALA A 84 3.99 -2.09 7.97
CA ALA A 84 2.56 -2.26 8.10
C ALA A 84 1.98 -2.80 6.78
N GLY A 85 1.15 -3.84 6.83
CA GLY A 85 0.76 -4.59 5.65
C GLY A 85 0.27 -6.00 5.97
N GLY A 86 0.37 -6.89 4.99
CA GLY A 86 -0.01 -8.28 5.16
C GLY A 86 0.05 -9.08 3.87
N LEU A 87 -0.73 -10.16 3.82
CA LEU A 87 -0.88 -11.00 2.63
C LEU A 87 -2.29 -10.84 2.08
N GLN A 88 -2.41 -10.29 0.86
CA GLN A 88 -3.67 -10.25 0.16
C GLN A 88 -3.90 -11.59 -0.54
N VAL A 89 -5.02 -12.23 -0.22
CA VAL A 89 -5.43 -13.51 -0.80
C VAL A 89 -6.61 -13.26 -1.73
N THR A 90 -6.49 -13.65 -2.99
CA THR A 90 -7.55 -13.53 -3.99
C THR A 90 -7.86 -14.89 -4.58
N ASP A 91 -9.12 -15.33 -4.47
CA ASP A 91 -9.58 -16.53 -5.17
C ASP A 91 -10.27 -16.18 -6.48
N ASN A 92 -9.54 -16.40 -7.58
CA ASN A 92 -10.03 -16.15 -8.94
C ASN A 92 -11.01 -17.21 -9.44
N SER A 93 -11.39 -18.20 -8.62
CA SER A 93 -12.41 -19.20 -8.97
C SER A 93 -13.84 -18.68 -8.84
N THR A 94 -14.04 -17.61 -8.07
CA THR A 94 -15.37 -17.03 -7.85
C THR A 94 -15.66 -16.01 -8.94
N THR A 95 -16.15 -16.44 -10.10
CA THR A 95 -16.87 -15.52 -11.00
C THR A 95 -18.05 -14.91 -10.23
N PRO A 96 -18.20 -13.58 -10.15
CA PRO A 96 -19.38 -12.99 -9.53
C PRO A 96 -20.61 -13.40 -10.36
N SER A 97 -21.50 -14.20 -9.78
CA SER A 97 -22.71 -14.69 -10.45
C SER A 97 -23.79 -13.62 -10.68
N TRP A 98 -23.54 -12.37 -10.29
CA TRP A 98 -24.58 -11.32 -10.30
C TRP A 98 -24.74 -10.59 -11.63
N SER A 99 -23.98 -10.93 -12.68
CA SER A 99 -24.24 -10.41 -14.03
C SER A 99 -25.33 -11.23 -14.75
N LEU A 100 -26.54 -11.26 -14.19
CA LEU A 100 -27.75 -11.45 -14.99
C LEU A 100 -28.41 -10.08 -15.13
N PRO A 101 -28.64 -9.56 -16.35
CA PRO A 101 -29.45 -8.36 -16.50
C PRO A 101 -30.85 -8.70 -16.00
N TRP A 102 -31.28 -7.97 -14.98
CA TRP A 102 -32.66 -7.92 -14.53
C TRP A 102 -33.59 -7.82 -15.75
N PRO A 103 -34.61 -8.70 -15.92
CA PRO A 103 -35.50 -8.60 -17.06
C PRO A 103 -36.30 -7.29 -16.97
N ALA A 104 -36.23 -6.47 -18.02
CA ALA A 104 -37.07 -5.29 -18.14
C ALA A 104 -38.57 -5.70 -18.07
N PRO A 105 -39.42 -4.95 -17.35
CA PRO A 105 -40.84 -5.25 -17.30
C PRO A 105 -41.47 -5.15 -18.70
N PRO A 106 -42.46 -6.01 -19.04
CA PRO A 106 -43.07 -6.02 -20.37
C PRO A 106 -43.73 -4.67 -20.68
N GLN A 107 -43.39 -4.10 -21.83
CA GLN A 107 -43.97 -2.87 -22.38
C GLN A 107 -45.35 -3.13 -22.99
N ASP A 108 -46.29 -3.72 -22.24
CA ASP A 108 -47.69 -3.82 -22.69
C ASP A 108 -48.63 -3.77 -21.49
N ALA A 109 -48.79 -2.58 -20.96
CA ALA A 109 -49.91 -2.23 -20.10
C ALA A 109 -50.21 -0.72 -20.23
N ARG A 110 -50.69 -0.29 -21.40
CA ARG A 110 -51.54 0.91 -21.47
C ARG A 110 -52.99 0.43 -21.59
N PRO A 111 -53.85 0.68 -20.60
CA PRO A 111 -55.28 0.63 -20.84
C PRO A 111 -55.71 1.86 -21.66
N ALA A 112 -56.77 1.66 -22.43
CA ALA A 112 -57.39 2.60 -23.36
C ALA A 112 -57.86 3.91 -22.71
#